data_AF-A0A7W1TRW8-F1
#
_entry.id   AF-A0A7W1TRW8-F1
#
_cell.length_a   1.000
_cell.length_b   1.000
_cell.length_c   1.000
_cell.angle_alpha   90.00
_cell.angle_beta   90.00
_cell.angle_gamma   90.00
#
_symmetry.space_group_name_H-M   'P 1'
#
loop_
_entity.id
_entity.type
_entity.pdbx_description
1 polymer ?
#
loop_
_entity_poly.entity_id
_entity_poly.type
_entity_poly.pdbx_seq_one_letter_code
_entity_poly.pdbx_strand_id
1 'polypeptide(L)'
;MTDMPLRWGKVFEAGTYATKDFSMTPEELRAAVAAFEPVPIDLEHRVTIFSGKLGTLQEVKLADDGRTLLGGVAEAPWLSTLLGNTVRKVSCTWDKATKHLLALAYTLDPHIEDAAIFSAQAAFAKADDRARVDELLAMTPLGQQVLRDRKAKEQAEADKLKAKHTLQPVVSHLSAQGQEYLKNWRKGS
;
A
#
# COMPACT_ATOMS: atom_id res chain seq x y z
N MET A 1 4.87 21.91 -21.20
CA MET A 1 4.17 20.66 -20.86
C MET A 1 3.86 20.72 -19.38
N THR A 2 2.60 20.59 -18.99
CA THR A 2 2.23 20.57 -17.56
C THR A 2 2.77 19.28 -16.97
N ASP A 3 3.54 19.40 -15.89
CA ASP A 3 4.04 18.25 -15.15
C ASP A 3 2.84 17.43 -14.64
N MET A 4 2.68 16.21 -15.16
CA MET A 4 1.56 15.35 -14.78
C MET A 4 1.90 14.67 -13.46
N PRO A 5 1.04 14.76 -12.42
CA PRO A 5 1.37 14.20 -11.13
C PRO A 5 1.55 12.68 -11.23
N LEU A 6 2.71 12.19 -10.77
CA LEU A 6 3.00 10.77 -10.75
C LEU A 6 2.22 10.07 -9.65
N ARG A 7 1.59 8.95 -10.00
CA ARG A 7 1.00 8.00 -9.06
C ARG A 7 2.01 6.91 -8.76
N TRP A 8 2.23 6.64 -7.47
CA TRP A 8 3.26 5.70 -7.03
C TRP A 8 2.66 4.43 -6.45
N GLY A 9 3.39 3.33 -6.60
CA GLY A 9 3.07 2.07 -5.94
C GLY A 9 4.01 0.95 -6.33
N LYS A 10 3.80 -0.23 -5.72
CA LYS A 10 4.57 -1.44 -6.04
C LYS A 10 4.20 -1.90 -7.44
N VAL A 11 5.19 -2.12 -8.29
CA VAL A 11 5.00 -2.63 -9.66
C VAL A 11 5.62 -4.00 -9.86
N PHE A 12 6.65 -4.35 -9.08
CA PHE A 12 7.35 -5.62 -9.18
C PHE A 12 8.10 -5.97 -7.88
N GLU A 13 8.53 -7.23 -7.73
CA GLU A 13 9.37 -7.71 -6.63
C GLU A 13 10.39 -8.74 -7.14
N ALA A 14 11.63 -8.68 -6.68
CA ALA A 14 12.65 -9.68 -7.00
C ALA A 14 12.29 -11.06 -6.43
N GLY A 15 12.34 -12.09 -7.28
CA GLY A 15 11.95 -13.44 -6.93
C GLY A 15 11.99 -14.42 -8.10
N THR A 16 11.51 -15.63 -7.85
CA THR A 16 11.39 -16.70 -8.86
C THR A 16 9.92 -16.94 -9.19
N TYR A 17 9.59 -16.81 -10.47
CA TYR A 17 8.24 -16.92 -11.02
C TYR A 17 8.16 -18.12 -11.95
N ALA A 18 8.06 -19.32 -11.37
CA ALA A 18 8.11 -20.58 -12.11
C ALA A 18 7.04 -20.69 -13.21
N THR A 19 5.84 -20.16 -12.96
CA THR A 19 4.74 -20.16 -13.94
C THR A 19 5.04 -19.34 -15.20
N LYS A 20 6.04 -18.46 -15.15
CA LYS A 20 6.48 -17.61 -16.26
C LYS A 20 7.85 -17.98 -16.80
N ASP A 21 8.52 -18.96 -16.18
CA ASP A 21 9.91 -19.27 -16.49
C ASP A 21 10.75 -17.97 -16.48
N PHE A 22 10.66 -17.27 -15.35
CA PHE A 22 11.34 -16.00 -15.11
C PHE A 22 11.81 -15.94 -13.66
N SER A 23 13.02 -15.45 -13.47
CA SER A 23 13.57 -15.08 -12.16
C SER A 23 14.26 -13.73 -12.28
N MET A 24 14.32 -13.01 -11.17
CA MET A 24 15.08 -11.78 -11.05
C MET A 24 15.63 -11.67 -9.62
N THR A 25 16.94 -11.56 -9.50
CA THR A 25 17.62 -11.32 -8.22
C THR A 25 17.52 -9.84 -7.82
N PRO A 26 17.77 -9.49 -6.54
CA PRO A 26 17.85 -8.10 -6.11
C PRO A 26 18.90 -7.28 -6.86
N GLU A 27 20.04 -7.89 -7.20
CA GLU A 27 21.13 -7.27 -7.96
C GLU A 27 20.72 -6.99 -9.42
N GLU A 28 20.05 -7.95 -10.05
CA GLU A 28 19.49 -7.78 -11.39
C GLU A 28 18.40 -6.70 -11.39
N LEU A 29 17.54 -6.67 -10.37
CA LEU A 29 16.52 -5.64 -10.23
C LEU A 29 17.14 -4.24 -10.07
N ARG A 30 18.22 -4.13 -9.29
CA ARG A 30 18.99 -2.87 -9.16
C ARG A 30 19.59 -2.42 -10.50
N ALA A 31 20.13 -3.35 -11.28
CA ALA A 31 20.65 -3.05 -12.62
C ALA A 31 19.53 -2.61 -13.57
N ALA A 32 18.36 -3.28 -13.52
CA ALA A 32 17.19 -2.90 -14.28
C ALA A 32 16.67 -1.49 -13.93
N VAL A 33 16.69 -1.11 -12.64
CA VAL A 33 16.35 0.26 -12.21
C VAL A 33 17.33 1.28 -12.78
N ALA A 34 18.63 0.98 -12.78
CA ALA A 34 19.65 1.88 -13.33
C ALA A 34 19.56 2.04 -14.85
N ALA A 35 19.11 1.00 -15.56
CA ALA A 35 18.94 0.98 -17.01
C ALA A 35 17.50 1.32 -17.47
N PHE A 36 16.64 1.78 -16.56
CA PHE A 36 15.24 2.00 -16.86
C PHE A 36 15.03 3.14 -17.85
N GLU A 37 14.14 2.92 -18.81
CA GLU A 37 13.60 3.92 -19.73
C GLU A 37 12.07 3.96 -19.59
N PRO A 38 11.40 5.12 -19.78
CA PRO A 38 9.95 5.19 -19.70
C PRO A 38 9.26 4.21 -20.65
N VAL A 39 8.30 3.45 -20.12
CA VAL A 39 7.54 2.43 -20.90
C VAL A 39 6.06 2.78 -20.98
N PRO A 40 5.37 2.41 -22.08
CA PRO A 40 3.94 2.64 -22.21
C PRO A 40 3.13 1.82 -21.22
N ILE A 41 1.91 2.29 -20.96
CA ILE A 41 0.91 1.54 -20.20
C ILE A 41 -0.11 0.93 -21.16
N ASP A 42 -0.26 -0.39 -21.06
CA ASP A 42 -1.23 -1.17 -21.82
C ASP A 42 -2.40 -1.67 -20.95
N LEU A 43 -3.41 -2.26 -21.60
CA LEU A 43 -4.53 -2.90 -20.93
C LEU A 43 -4.40 -4.42 -21.08
N GLU A 44 -4.25 -5.13 -19.96
CA GLU A 44 -4.17 -6.60 -19.92
C GLU A 44 -3.09 -7.22 -20.83
N HIS A 45 -1.97 -6.52 -21.03
CA HIS A 45 -0.87 -6.93 -21.93
C HIS A 45 -1.35 -7.22 -23.37
N ARG A 46 -2.39 -6.52 -23.83
CA ARG A 46 -2.96 -6.67 -25.17
C ARG A 46 -2.95 -5.34 -25.92
N VAL A 47 -2.77 -5.44 -27.23
CA VAL A 47 -3.00 -4.33 -28.14
C VAL A 47 -4.50 -4.04 -28.18
N THR A 48 -4.88 -2.81 -27.84
CA THR A 48 -6.27 -2.32 -27.87
C THR A 48 -6.35 -0.94 -28.53
N ILE A 49 -7.56 -0.39 -28.64
CA ILE A 49 -7.79 1.00 -29.08
C ILE A 49 -7.18 2.06 -28.13
N PHE A 50 -6.78 1.63 -26.93
CA PHE A 50 -6.16 2.46 -25.89
C PHE A 50 -4.63 2.36 -25.84
N SER A 51 -4.01 1.54 -26.68
CA SER A 51 -2.54 1.37 -26.70
C SER A 51 -1.84 2.72 -26.89
N GLY A 52 -0.91 3.06 -26.00
CA GLY A 52 -0.21 4.35 -25.99
C GLY A 52 -1.03 5.55 -25.53
N LYS A 53 -2.28 5.35 -25.06
CA LYS A 53 -3.18 6.43 -24.62
C LYS A 53 -3.47 6.42 -23.11
N LEU A 54 -3.10 5.36 -22.40
CA LEU A 54 -3.37 5.21 -20.97
C LEU A 54 -2.38 5.99 -20.11
N GLY A 55 -1.17 6.18 -20.61
CA GLY A 55 -0.08 6.85 -19.91
C GLY A 55 1.23 6.10 -20.09
N THR A 56 2.14 6.37 -19.16
CA THR A 56 3.52 5.86 -19.17
C THR A 56 3.99 5.62 -17.74
N LEU A 57 4.71 4.54 -17.52
CA LEU A 57 5.56 4.42 -16.34
C LEU A 57 6.79 5.32 -16.59
N GLN A 58 6.89 6.42 -15.85
CA GLN A 58 7.88 7.47 -16.08
C GLN A 58 9.13 7.26 -15.24
N GLU A 59 8.98 6.69 -14.06
CA GLU A 59 10.07 6.52 -13.10
C GLU A 59 9.93 5.18 -12.37
N VAL A 60 11.07 4.61 -11.98
CA VAL A 60 11.12 3.46 -11.06
C VAL A 60 12.20 3.68 -10.01
N LYS A 61 12.01 3.10 -8.83
CA LYS A 61 13.00 3.08 -7.76
C LYS A 61 12.91 1.80 -6.94
N LEU A 62 14.01 1.40 -6.33
CA LEU A 62 13.98 0.36 -5.31
C LEU A 62 13.37 0.93 -4.02
N ALA A 63 12.60 0.10 -3.32
CA ALA A 63 12.27 0.34 -1.93
C ALA A 63 13.47 0.00 -1.02
N ASP A 64 13.37 0.35 0.27
CA ASP A 64 14.44 0.15 1.25
C ASP A 64 14.80 -1.32 1.50
N ASP A 65 13.89 -2.24 1.19
CA ASP A 65 14.14 -3.68 1.27
C ASP A 65 15.10 -4.20 0.18
N GLY A 66 15.39 -3.37 -0.84
CA GLY A 66 16.22 -3.73 -1.99
C GLY A 66 15.63 -4.80 -2.90
N ARG A 67 14.38 -5.24 -2.68
CA ARG A 67 13.69 -6.31 -3.41
C ARG A 67 12.42 -5.82 -4.10
N THR A 68 11.82 -4.76 -3.60
CA THR A 68 10.58 -4.20 -4.13
C THR A 68 10.86 -3.08 -5.12
N LEU A 69 10.22 -3.15 -6.28
CA LEU A 69 10.25 -2.09 -7.29
C LEU A 69 9.02 -1.20 -7.14
N LEU A 70 9.25 0.07 -6.88
CA LEU A 70 8.23 1.11 -6.89
C LEU A 70 8.23 1.82 -8.25
N GLY A 71 7.06 2.07 -8.81
CA GLY A 71 6.88 2.75 -10.08
C GLY A 71 6.07 4.03 -9.96
N GLY A 72 6.52 5.10 -10.62
CA GLY A 72 5.85 6.39 -10.77
C GLY A 72 5.18 6.49 -12.14
N VAL A 73 3.86 6.45 -12.15
CA VAL A 73 3.04 6.42 -13.37
C VAL A 73 2.45 7.79 -13.65
N ALA A 74 2.67 8.28 -14.87
CA ALA A 74 1.93 9.41 -15.43
C ALA A 74 0.73 8.88 -16.22
N GLU A 75 -0.47 8.97 -15.64
CA GLU A 75 -1.73 8.61 -16.30
C GLU A 75 -2.22 9.73 -17.22
N ALA A 76 -2.89 9.36 -18.31
CA ALA A 76 -3.62 10.33 -19.10
C ALA A 76 -4.71 11.03 -18.25
N PRO A 77 -4.92 12.36 -18.37
CA PRO A 77 -5.85 13.10 -17.50
C PRO A 77 -7.29 12.58 -17.51
N TRP A 78 -7.77 12.13 -18.68
CA TRP A 78 -9.11 11.54 -18.83
C TRP A 78 -9.25 10.24 -18.03
N LEU A 79 -8.19 9.42 -18.01
CA LEU A 79 -8.17 8.15 -17.29
C LEU A 79 -8.09 8.39 -15.78
N SER A 80 -7.23 9.33 -15.35
CA SER A 80 -7.11 9.74 -13.96
C SER A 80 -8.44 10.26 -13.41
N THR A 81 -9.16 11.06 -14.20
CA THR A 81 -10.52 11.53 -13.86
C THR A 81 -11.52 10.37 -13.78
N LEU A 82 -11.51 9.47 -14.77
CA LEU A 82 -12.43 8.34 -14.85
C LEU A 82 -12.27 7.37 -13.67
N LEU A 83 -11.03 7.06 -13.29
CA LEU A 83 -10.72 6.09 -12.23
C LEU A 83 -10.70 6.71 -10.83
N GLY A 84 -10.52 8.04 -10.73
CA GLY A 84 -10.44 8.76 -9.47
C GLY A 84 -9.35 8.22 -8.53
N ASN A 85 -9.77 7.82 -7.32
CA ASN A 85 -8.90 7.27 -6.27
C ASN A 85 -8.90 5.74 -6.20
N THR A 86 -9.49 5.06 -7.19
CA THR A 86 -9.52 3.59 -7.23
C THR A 86 -8.10 3.02 -7.32
N VAL A 87 -7.83 1.92 -6.60
CA VAL A 87 -6.54 1.23 -6.69
C VAL A 87 -6.40 0.61 -8.08
N ARG A 88 -5.26 0.82 -8.75
CA ARG A 88 -4.99 0.20 -10.05
C ARG A 88 -4.01 -0.95 -9.87
N LYS A 89 -4.49 -2.18 -10.07
CA LYS A 89 -3.62 -3.36 -10.12
C LYS A 89 -2.81 -3.34 -11.41
N VAL A 90 -1.53 -3.70 -11.31
CA VAL A 90 -0.58 -3.62 -12.41
C VAL A 90 0.25 -4.89 -12.55
N SER A 91 0.74 -5.15 -13.75
CA SER A 91 1.67 -6.24 -14.04
C SER A 91 2.72 -5.77 -15.04
N CYS A 92 3.98 -6.17 -14.82
CA CYS A 92 5.11 -5.80 -15.65
C CYS A 92 5.38 -6.85 -16.74
N THR A 93 5.76 -6.40 -17.93
CA THR A 93 6.33 -7.28 -18.97
C THR A 93 7.83 -7.07 -19.03
N TRP A 94 8.58 -8.15 -18.83
CA TRP A 94 10.04 -8.15 -18.83
C TRP A 94 10.59 -8.91 -20.03
N ASP A 95 11.68 -8.40 -20.60
CA ASP A 95 12.52 -9.19 -21.48
C ASP A 95 13.27 -10.24 -20.64
N LYS A 96 13.12 -11.52 -20.99
CA LYS A 96 13.66 -12.62 -20.18
C LYS A 96 15.19 -12.67 -20.16
N ALA A 97 15.83 -12.27 -21.26
CA ALA A 97 17.28 -12.40 -21.45
C ALA A 97 18.03 -11.20 -20.88
N THR A 98 17.55 -9.99 -21.19
CA THR A 98 18.19 -8.73 -20.79
C THR A 98 17.70 -8.22 -19.44
N LYS A 99 16.57 -8.73 -18.94
CA LYS A 99 15.89 -8.22 -17.73
C LYS A 99 15.48 -6.76 -17.84
N HIS A 100 15.27 -6.26 -19.07
CA HIS A 100 14.74 -4.92 -19.30
C HIS A 100 13.22 -4.90 -19.15
N LEU A 101 12.69 -3.86 -18.51
CA LEU A 101 11.26 -3.63 -18.40
C LEU A 101 10.75 -3.11 -19.75
N LEU A 102 9.81 -3.82 -20.36
CA LEU A 102 9.30 -3.49 -21.70
C LEU A 102 7.98 -2.72 -21.65
N ALA A 103 7.10 -3.05 -20.70
CA ALA A 103 5.78 -2.46 -20.55
C ALA A 103 5.23 -2.63 -19.13
N LEU A 104 4.26 -1.78 -18.79
CA LEU A 104 3.40 -1.94 -17.64
C LEU A 104 1.96 -2.11 -18.13
N ALA A 105 1.18 -3.00 -17.55
CA ALA A 105 -0.23 -3.13 -17.90
C ALA A 105 -1.14 -2.94 -16.69
N TYR A 106 -2.28 -2.28 -16.89
CA TYR A 106 -3.40 -2.40 -15.97
C TYR A 106 -4.06 -3.77 -16.15
N THR A 107 -4.22 -4.49 -15.04
CA THR A 107 -4.75 -5.86 -15.06
C THR A 107 -5.65 -6.12 -13.86
N LEU A 108 -6.64 -6.98 -14.03
CA LEU A 108 -7.47 -7.47 -12.93
C LEU A 108 -6.78 -8.57 -12.10
N ASP A 109 -5.86 -9.32 -12.74
CA ASP A 109 -5.21 -10.50 -12.18
C ASP A 109 -3.67 -10.38 -12.26
N PRO A 110 -3.06 -9.52 -11.41
CA PRO A 110 -1.62 -9.32 -11.40
C PRO A 110 -0.91 -10.55 -10.84
N HIS A 111 0.25 -10.89 -11.41
CA HIS A 111 1.08 -12.00 -10.91
C HIS A 111 1.62 -11.77 -9.50
N ILE A 112 1.79 -10.51 -9.13
CA ILE A 112 2.15 -10.09 -7.77
C ILE A 112 0.89 -9.50 -7.17
N GLU A 113 0.32 -10.18 -6.17
CA GLU A 113 -1.03 -9.92 -5.67
C GLU A 113 -1.21 -8.47 -5.16
N ASP A 114 -0.16 -7.89 -4.58
CA ASP A 114 -0.13 -6.54 -4.03
C ASP A 114 0.49 -5.50 -4.99
N ALA A 115 0.78 -5.87 -6.25
CA ALA A 115 1.27 -4.91 -7.24
C ALA A 115 0.14 -3.96 -7.66
N ALA A 116 0.20 -2.74 -7.14
CA ALA A 116 -0.80 -1.73 -7.38
C ALA A 116 -0.24 -0.31 -7.28
N ILE A 117 -0.79 0.57 -8.10
CA ILE A 117 -0.53 2.02 -8.09
C ILE A 117 -1.63 2.74 -7.33
N PHE A 118 -1.23 3.60 -6.41
CA PHE A 118 -2.13 4.40 -5.58
C PHE A 118 -2.11 5.87 -6.02
N SER A 119 -3.17 6.63 -5.68
CA SER A 119 -3.10 8.09 -5.83
C SER A 119 -1.92 8.63 -5.02
N ALA A 120 -1.24 9.67 -5.54
CA ALA A 120 -0.08 10.28 -4.89
C ALA A 120 -0.36 10.65 -3.42
N GLN A 121 -1.59 11.05 -3.10
CA GLN A 121 -2.01 11.38 -1.72
C GLN A 121 -2.07 10.18 -0.77
N ALA A 122 -2.21 8.94 -1.28
CA ALA A 122 -2.28 7.74 -0.46
C ALA A 122 -0.92 7.04 -0.29
N ALA A 123 0.00 7.17 -1.25
CA ALA A 123 1.29 6.49 -1.27
C ALA A 123 2.31 7.07 -0.28
N PHE A 124 2.31 8.39 -0.06
CA PHE A 124 3.24 9.05 0.88
C PHE A 124 2.74 9.11 2.32
N ALA A 125 1.46 8.82 2.57
CA ALA A 125 0.82 9.06 3.87
C ALA A 125 1.21 8.10 5.02
N LYS A 126 2.06 7.08 4.80
CA LYS A 126 2.10 5.92 5.73
C LYS A 126 3.31 5.75 6.65
N ALA A 127 4.46 6.39 6.44
CA ALA A 127 5.54 6.27 7.43
C ALA A 127 6.48 7.48 7.49
N ASP A 128 7.11 7.85 6.38
CA ASP A 128 8.15 8.89 6.37
C ASP A 128 7.60 10.30 6.59
N ASP A 129 6.42 10.60 6.04
CA ASP A 129 5.79 11.91 6.26
C ASP A 129 5.35 12.09 7.71
N ARG A 130 5.02 11.03 8.47
CA ARG A 130 4.62 11.22 9.86
C ARG A 130 5.75 11.76 10.72
N ALA A 131 6.96 11.20 10.56
CA ALA A 131 8.13 11.68 11.28
C ALA A 131 8.48 13.13 10.88
N ARG A 132 8.42 13.43 9.57
CA ARG A 132 8.73 14.77 9.04
C ARG A 132 7.66 15.81 9.38
N VAL A 133 6.39 15.42 9.36
CA VAL A 133 5.26 16.25 9.82
C VAL A 133 5.34 16.47 11.32
N ASP A 134 5.68 15.45 12.11
CA ASP A 134 5.89 15.60 13.55
C ASP A 134 7.08 16.53 13.85
N GLU A 135 8.16 16.46 13.07
CA GLU A 135 9.30 17.39 13.16
C GLU A 135 8.87 18.83 12.83
N LEU A 136 8.16 19.04 11.72
CA LEU A 136 7.63 20.36 11.33
C LEU A 136 6.64 20.91 12.36
N LEU A 137 5.76 20.07 12.91
CA LEU A 137 4.83 20.46 13.96
C LEU A 137 5.60 20.84 15.24
N ALA A 138 6.68 20.14 15.57
CA ALA A 138 7.50 20.46 16.75
C ALA A 138 8.20 21.83 16.65
N MET A 139 8.42 22.35 15.43
CA MET A 139 9.08 23.66 15.20
C MET A 139 8.20 24.87 15.51
N THR A 140 6.89 24.70 15.71
CA THR A 140 5.96 25.82 15.96
C THR A 140 5.20 25.65 17.27
N PRO A 141 4.85 26.74 17.99
CA PRO A 141 4.05 26.64 19.21
C PRO A 141 2.70 25.96 18.98
N LEU A 142 2.06 26.22 17.83
CA LEU A 142 0.79 25.59 17.46
C LEU A 142 0.96 24.10 17.20
N GLY A 143 2.00 23.69 16.46
CA GLY A 143 2.24 22.28 16.21
C GLY A 143 2.66 21.51 17.47
N GLN A 144 3.38 22.14 18.40
CA GLN A 144 3.65 21.55 19.73
C GLN A 144 2.36 21.29 20.52
N GLN A 145 1.37 22.18 20.43
CA GLN A 145 0.06 21.97 21.04
C GLN A 145 -0.67 20.78 20.40
N VAL A 146 -0.68 20.70 19.06
CA VAL A 146 -1.28 19.57 18.32
C VAL A 146 -0.65 18.23 18.74
N LEU A 147 0.67 18.17 18.89
CA LEU A 147 1.38 16.97 19.34
C LEU A 147 1.01 16.58 20.78
N ARG A 148 0.84 17.55 21.69
CA ARG A 148 0.39 17.30 23.07
C ARG A 148 -1.02 16.75 23.11
N ASP A 149 -1.94 17.35 22.35
CA ASP A 149 -3.34 16.92 22.30
C ASP A 149 -3.47 15.51 21.72
N ARG A 150 -2.66 15.19 20.69
CA ARG A 150 -2.58 13.85 20.11
C ARG A 150 -2.10 12.82 21.13
N LYS A 151 -0.99 13.09 21.83
CA LYS A 151 -0.46 12.22 22.90
C LYS A 151 -1.46 12.02 24.04
N ALA A 152 -2.16 13.08 24.45
CA ALA A 152 -3.18 13.00 25.48
C ALA A 152 -4.35 12.10 25.05
N LYS A 153 -4.78 12.20 23.79
CA LYS A 153 -5.83 11.34 23.22
C LYS A 153 -5.39 9.87 23.14
N GLU A 154 -4.17 9.60 22.67
CA GLU A 154 -3.60 8.25 22.60
C GLU A 154 -3.51 7.60 23.99
N GLN A 155 -3.04 8.36 25.00
CA GLN A 155 -2.98 7.89 26.39
C GLN A 155 -4.37 7.58 26.94
N ALA A 156 -5.35 8.45 26.70
CA ALA A 156 -6.72 8.23 27.14
C ALA A 156 -7.36 6.98 26.49
N GLU A 157 -7.08 6.69 25.21
CA GLU A 157 -7.52 5.44 24.57
C GLU A 157 -6.80 4.21 25.15
N ALA A 158 -5.50 4.29 25.39
CA ALA A 158 -4.74 3.21 26.01
C ALA A 158 -5.26 2.88 27.42
N ASP A 159 -5.60 3.89 28.22
CA ASP A 159 -6.15 3.72 29.55
C ASP A 159 -7.56 3.13 29.53
N LYS A 160 -8.41 3.54 28.57
CA LYS A 160 -9.72 2.90 28.33
C LYS A 160 -9.58 1.42 27.95
N LEU A 161 -8.61 1.09 27.09
CA LEU A 161 -8.37 -0.29 26.68
C LEU A 161 -7.87 -1.15 27.85
N LYS A 162 -6.95 -0.63 28.66
CA LYS A 162 -6.50 -1.30 29.91
C LYS A 162 -7.66 -1.53 30.85
N ALA A 163 -8.47 -0.50 31.13
CA ALA A 163 -9.64 -0.63 32.01
C ALA A 163 -10.62 -1.71 31.51
N LYS A 164 -10.88 -1.76 30.18
CA LYS A 164 -11.72 -2.80 29.57
C LYS A 164 -11.14 -4.20 29.77
N HIS A 165 -9.82 -4.36 29.63
CA HIS A 165 -9.14 -5.64 29.80
C HIS A 165 -9.09 -6.08 31.28
N THR A 166 -8.98 -5.15 32.22
CA THR A 166 -9.05 -5.43 33.67
C THR A 166 -10.45 -5.86 34.12
N LEU A 167 -11.50 -5.39 33.45
CA LEU A 167 -12.89 -5.74 33.79
C LEU A 167 -13.37 -7.05 33.14
N GLN A 168 -12.72 -7.54 32.08
CA GLN A 168 -13.09 -8.78 31.41
C GLN A 168 -13.13 -10.03 32.32
N PRO A 169 -12.20 -10.25 33.27
CA PRO A 169 -12.24 -11.40 34.18
C PRO A 169 -13.43 -11.36 35.14
N VAL A 170 -13.75 -10.18 35.67
CA VAL A 170 -14.89 -9.96 36.59
C VAL A 170 -16.21 -10.16 35.85
N VAL A 171 -16.29 -9.57 34.65
CA VAL A 171 -17.05 -9.98 33.46
C VAL A 171 -17.51 -11.45 33.46
N SER A 172 -16.53 -12.29 33.14
CA SER A 172 -16.68 -13.72 32.97
C SER A 172 -17.07 -14.45 34.25
N HIS A 173 -16.58 -14.03 35.41
CA HIS A 173 -16.87 -14.70 36.68
C HIS A 173 -18.33 -14.52 37.11
N LEU A 174 -18.87 -13.29 36.98
CA LEU A 174 -20.28 -13.00 37.27
C LEU A 174 -21.22 -13.70 36.28
N SER A 175 -20.82 -13.79 35.00
CA SER A 175 -21.58 -14.54 33.99
C SER A 175 -21.66 -16.04 34.32
N ALA A 176 -20.55 -16.64 34.75
CA ALA A 176 -20.51 -18.05 35.14
C ALA A 176 -21.41 -18.34 36.36
N GLN A 177 -21.33 -17.51 37.41
CA GLN A 177 -22.18 -17.63 38.59
C GLN A 177 -23.68 -17.42 38.25
N GLY A 178 -24.00 -16.46 37.39
CA GLY A 178 -25.37 -16.23 36.94
C GLY A 178 -25.95 -17.43 36.16
N GLN A 179 -25.15 -18.07 35.29
CA GLN A 179 -25.59 -19.28 34.59
C GLN A 179 -25.78 -20.47 35.54
N GLU A 180 -24.95 -20.59 36.57
CA GLU A 180 -25.07 -21.64 37.58
C GLU A 180 -26.34 -21.46 38.42
N TYR A 181 -26.66 -20.24 38.84
CA TYR A 181 -27.91 -19.91 39.54
C TYR A 181 -29.14 -20.27 38.70
N LEU A 182 -29.16 -19.90 37.41
CA LEU A 182 -30.26 -20.21 36.49
C LEU A 182 -30.43 -21.73 36.28
N LYS A 183 -29.32 -22.50 36.21
CA LYS A 183 -29.37 -23.96 36.13
C LYS A 183 -29.99 -24.57 37.39
N ASN A 184 -29.67 -24.04 38.57
CA ASN A 184 -30.19 -24.54 39.84
C ASN A 184 -31.68 -24.20 40.03
N TRP A 185 -32.11 -23.00 39.64
CA TRP A 185 -33.53 -22.61 39.69
C TRP A 185 -34.43 -23.53 38.85
N ARG A 186 -33.99 -23.88 37.62
CA ARG A 186 -34.74 -24.79 36.72
C ARG A 186 -34.87 -26.23 37.23
N LYS A 187 -34.04 -26.68 38.17
CA LYS A 187 -34.11 -28.04 38.75
C LYS A 187 -35.09 -28.14 39.91
N GLY A 188 -35.49 -27.02 40.50
CA GLY A 188 -36.41 -26.95 41.64
C GLY A 188 -37.84 -26.53 41.28
N SER A 189 -38.14 -26.40 39.99
CA SER A 189 -39.48 -26.15 39.44
C SER A 189 -39.96 -27.39 38.71
#